data_AF-A0A3M9XRT3-F1
#
_entry.id   AF-A0A3M9XRT3-F1
#
_cell.length_a   1.000
_cell.length_b   1.000
_cell.length_c   1.000
_cell.angle_alpha   90.00
_cell.angle_beta   90.00
_cell.angle_gamma   90.00
#
_symmetry.space_group_name_H-M   'P 1'
#
loop_
_entity.id
_entity.type
_entity.pdbx_description
1 polymer ?
#
loop_
_entity_poly.entity_id
_entity_poly.type
_entity_poly.pdbx_seq_one_letter_code
_entity_poly.pdbx_strand_id
1 'polypeptide(L)'
;MKARIAILVAGVLACGGVAQGGAVEAHRVFLPQNMKWELAPSSLPGGAEMAVLYGDPSREGDFVVRIKAPKGYRVPPHTHSKAELVTIISGAFSFGRGQAADRATVEKLPAGSFISMPAGVLHYVFVDEDSVLQINASGPWQIDYYDPKDDPRLNIAPAGAPVR
;
A
#
# COMPACT_ATOMS: atom_id res chain seq x y z
N MET A 1 73.75 -15.34 -12.69
CA MET A 1 72.99 -14.11 -12.42
C MET A 1 71.72 -14.50 -11.66
N LYS A 2 71.53 -13.95 -10.46
CA LYS A 2 70.48 -14.35 -9.50
C LYS A 2 69.19 -13.59 -9.82
N ALA A 3 68.13 -14.26 -10.26
CA ALA A 3 66.81 -13.66 -10.41
C ALA A 3 65.99 -13.91 -9.13
N ARG A 4 65.56 -12.83 -8.48
CA ARG A 4 64.82 -12.82 -7.22
C ARG A 4 63.34 -13.12 -7.50
N ILE A 5 62.82 -14.18 -6.90
CA ILE A 5 61.37 -14.46 -6.85
C ILE A 5 60.76 -13.48 -5.86
N ALA A 6 59.94 -12.55 -6.36
CA ALA A 6 59.07 -11.72 -5.53
C ALA A 6 57.72 -12.44 -5.38
N ILE A 7 57.41 -12.87 -4.16
CA ILE A 7 56.09 -13.41 -3.82
C ILE A 7 55.14 -12.22 -3.67
N LEU A 8 54.17 -12.11 -4.57
CA LEU A 8 53.02 -11.22 -4.42
C LEU A 8 52.02 -11.89 -3.47
N VAL A 9 51.87 -11.37 -2.25
CA VAL A 9 50.76 -11.75 -1.37
C VAL A 9 49.56 -10.89 -1.77
N ALA A 10 48.64 -11.47 -2.53
CA ALA A 10 47.35 -10.86 -2.82
C ALA A 10 46.48 -10.93 -1.55
N GLY A 11 46.34 -9.81 -0.84
CA GLY A 11 45.43 -9.69 0.29
C GLY A 11 43.98 -9.71 -0.19
N VAL A 12 43.26 -10.77 0.12
CA VAL A 12 41.81 -10.86 -0.06
C VAL A 12 41.16 -9.95 0.98
N LEU A 13 40.72 -8.76 0.57
CA LEU A 13 39.75 -7.97 1.34
C LEU A 13 38.38 -8.63 1.18
N ALA A 14 38.04 -9.54 2.08
CA ALA A 14 36.67 -9.98 2.26
C ALA A 14 35.89 -8.87 2.98
N CYS A 15 35.21 -8.00 2.23
CA CYS A 15 34.16 -7.16 2.78
C CYS A 15 32.99 -8.07 3.18
N GLY A 16 33.02 -8.55 4.43
CA GLY A 16 31.84 -9.14 5.06
C GLY A 16 30.77 -8.07 5.20
N GLY A 17 29.82 -8.05 4.26
CA GLY A 17 28.59 -7.27 4.41
C GLY A 17 27.86 -7.82 5.63
N VAL A 18 27.87 -7.06 6.73
CA VAL A 18 27.00 -7.34 7.86
C VAL A 18 25.59 -7.07 7.35
N ALA A 19 24.83 -8.13 7.07
CA ALA A 19 23.40 -8.00 6.85
C ALA A 19 22.83 -7.38 8.14
N GLN A 20 22.44 -6.11 8.07
CA GLN A 20 21.64 -5.48 9.12
C GLN A 20 20.29 -6.21 9.11
N GLY A 21 20.18 -7.27 9.92
CA GLY A 21 18.89 -7.83 10.29
C GLY A 21 18.09 -6.69 10.92
N GLY A 22 17.03 -6.25 10.26
CA GLY A 22 16.13 -5.23 10.78
C GLY A 22 15.71 -5.61 12.20
N ALA A 23 15.75 -4.64 13.11
CA ALA A 23 15.28 -4.84 14.46
C ALA A 23 13.88 -5.47 14.41
N VAL A 24 13.69 -6.59 15.12
CA VAL A 24 12.36 -7.17 15.27
C VAL A 24 11.53 -6.11 16.00
N GLU A 25 10.49 -5.59 15.34
CA GLU A 25 9.59 -4.64 16.00
C GLU A 25 9.07 -5.26 17.30
N ALA A 26 8.97 -4.45 18.36
CA ALA A 26 8.45 -4.91 19.64
C ALA A 26 7.06 -5.56 19.44
N HIS A 27 6.74 -6.56 20.26
CA HIS A 27 5.43 -7.21 20.22
C HIS A 27 4.31 -6.18 20.42
N ARG A 28 3.37 -6.11 19.48
CA ARG A 28 2.21 -5.20 19.51
C ARG A 28 0.92 -5.97 19.30
N VAL A 29 -0.11 -5.59 20.04
CA VAL A 29 -1.47 -6.12 19.92
C VAL A 29 -2.40 -4.97 19.54
N PHE A 30 -3.20 -5.16 18.49
CA PHE A 30 -4.18 -4.19 18.04
C PHE A 30 -5.59 -4.73 18.25
N LEU A 31 -6.24 -4.24 19.30
CA LEU A 31 -7.68 -4.45 19.48
C LEU A 31 -8.44 -3.45 18.58
N PRO A 32 -9.59 -3.83 17.99
CA PRO A 32 -10.36 -2.93 17.12
C PRO A 32 -10.61 -1.54 17.71
N GLN A 33 -10.95 -1.47 19.01
CA GLN A 33 -11.22 -0.23 19.73
C GLN A 33 -9.98 0.63 20.02
N ASN A 34 -8.77 0.06 19.92
CA ASN A 34 -7.52 0.75 20.21
C ASN A 34 -6.76 1.14 18.94
N MET A 35 -7.36 0.89 17.78
CA MET A 35 -6.77 1.20 16.49
C MET A 35 -6.72 2.72 16.31
N LYS A 36 -5.53 3.24 16.04
CA LYS A 36 -5.32 4.66 15.78
C LYS A 36 -5.64 4.93 14.31
N TRP A 37 -6.82 5.49 14.09
CA TRP A 37 -7.26 5.94 12.77
C TRP A 37 -6.83 7.39 12.57
N GLU A 38 -6.15 7.65 11.47
CA GLU A 38 -5.77 8.98 11.01
C GLU A 38 -6.32 9.19 9.60
N LEU A 39 -6.33 10.43 9.10
CA LEU A 39 -6.71 10.67 7.71
C LEU A 39 -5.80 9.85 6.78
N ALA A 40 -6.40 9.19 5.78
CA ALA A 40 -5.65 8.52 4.74
C ALA A 40 -4.72 9.51 4.01
N PRO A 41 -3.59 9.04 3.46
CA PRO A 41 -2.65 9.89 2.74
C PRO A 41 -3.34 10.58 1.55
N SER A 42 -2.84 11.75 1.15
CA SER A 42 -3.40 12.54 0.04
C SER A 42 -3.27 11.86 -1.34
N SER A 43 -2.60 10.71 -1.43
CA SER A 43 -2.63 9.83 -2.60
C SER A 43 -3.98 9.12 -2.77
N LEU A 44 -4.80 9.06 -1.73
CA LEU A 44 -6.18 8.57 -1.78
C LEU A 44 -7.17 9.73 -1.84
N PRO A 45 -8.37 9.54 -2.42
CA PRO A 45 -9.44 10.54 -2.35
C PRO A 45 -9.79 10.89 -0.89
N GLY A 46 -10.25 12.12 -0.64
CA GLY A 46 -10.59 12.56 0.71
C GLY A 46 -11.73 11.74 1.34
N GLY A 47 -11.65 11.52 2.65
CA GLY A 47 -12.72 10.92 3.47
C GLY A 47 -12.42 9.54 4.03
N ALA A 48 -11.41 8.82 3.53
CA ALA A 48 -10.95 7.59 4.15
C ALA A 48 -10.02 7.84 5.34
N GLU A 49 -9.98 6.88 6.25
CA GLU A 49 -9.03 6.83 7.36
C GLU A 49 -8.07 5.63 7.18
N MET A 50 -6.83 5.78 7.63
CA MET A 50 -5.82 4.73 7.66
C MET A 50 -5.38 4.45 9.10
N ALA A 51 -5.13 3.17 9.40
CA ALA A 51 -4.42 2.75 10.59
C ALA A 51 -3.22 1.90 10.21
N VAL A 52 -2.02 2.29 10.64
CA VAL A 52 -0.78 1.52 10.44
C VAL A 52 -0.62 0.50 11.57
N LEU A 53 -0.53 -0.78 11.21
CA LEU A 53 -0.46 -1.91 12.14
C LEU A 53 0.96 -2.49 12.24
N TYR A 54 1.74 -2.40 11.17
CA TYR A 54 3.11 -2.87 11.10
C TYR A 54 3.89 -2.06 10.06
N GLY A 55 5.16 -1.79 10.34
CA GLY A 55 6.07 -1.10 9.43
C GLY A 55 5.65 0.35 9.15
N ASP A 56 6.09 0.86 8.01
CA ASP A 56 5.80 2.22 7.53
C ASP A 56 5.53 2.17 6.02
N PRO A 57 4.29 2.44 5.56
CA PRO A 57 3.96 2.39 4.14
C PRO A 57 4.72 3.43 3.31
N SER A 58 5.37 4.44 3.90
CA SER A 58 6.18 5.41 3.16
C SER A 58 7.64 5.01 2.99
N ARG A 59 8.07 3.86 3.53
CA ARG A 59 9.48 3.43 3.54
C ARG A 59 9.64 2.06 2.87
N GLU A 60 10.88 1.72 2.53
CA GLU A 60 11.21 0.35 2.12
C GLU A 60 10.98 -0.63 3.27
N GLY A 61 10.40 -1.79 2.95
CA GLY A 61 10.06 -2.84 3.91
C GLY A 61 8.58 -3.23 3.88
N ASP A 62 8.23 -4.33 4.54
CA ASP A 62 6.85 -4.78 4.62
C ASP A 62 6.03 -3.89 5.56
N PHE A 63 4.78 -3.64 5.18
CA PHE A 63 3.83 -2.92 6.00
C PHE A 63 2.49 -3.64 6.04
N VAL A 64 1.74 -3.36 7.11
CA VAL A 64 0.33 -3.73 7.22
C VAL A 64 -0.46 -2.50 7.62
N VAL A 65 -1.46 -2.15 6.83
CA VAL A 65 -2.40 -1.06 7.13
C VAL A 65 -3.83 -1.56 7.05
N ARG A 66 -4.74 -0.86 7.73
CA ARG A 66 -6.16 -0.94 7.44
C ARG A 66 -6.64 0.38 6.88
N ILE A 67 -7.55 0.31 5.92
CA ILE A 67 -8.26 1.46 5.36
C ILE A 67 -9.72 1.34 5.77
N LYS A 68 -10.26 2.38 6.40
CA LYS A 68 -11.69 2.55 6.63
C LYS A 68 -12.22 3.54 5.61
N ALA A 69 -13.16 3.09 4.79
CA ALA A 69 -13.76 3.89 3.74
C ALA A 69 -15.25 4.10 4.04
N PRO A 70 -15.76 5.34 3.99
CA PRO A 70 -17.17 5.61 4.20
C PRO A 70 -18.00 5.15 2.99
N LYS A 71 -19.31 4.99 3.19
CA LYS A 71 -20.28 4.81 2.11
C LYS A 71 -20.14 5.92 1.05
N GLY A 72 -20.18 5.52 -0.22
CA GLY A 72 -20.04 6.39 -1.38
C GLY A 72 -18.59 6.68 -1.78
N TYR A 73 -17.62 6.14 -1.04
CA TYR A 73 -16.21 6.29 -1.36
C TYR A 73 -15.85 5.58 -2.67
N ARG A 74 -14.94 6.17 -3.44
CA ARG A 74 -14.47 5.64 -4.72
C ARG A 74 -12.98 5.89 -4.87
N VAL A 75 -12.26 4.94 -5.44
CA VAL A 75 -10.88 5.12 -5.89
C VAL A 75 -10.87 4.93 -7.41
N PRO A 76 -10.58 5.99 -8.19
CA PRO A 76 -10.49 5.92 -9.65
C PRO A 76 -9.48 4.88 -10.16
N PRO A 77 -9.48 4.56 -11.47
CA PRO A 77 -8.54 3.62 -12.06
C PRO A 77 -7.08 3.98 -11.75
N HIS A 78 -6.37 3.04 -11.12
CA HIS A 78 -4.99 3.20 -10.69
C HIS A 78 -4.23 1.87 -10.71
N THR A 79 -2.92 1.96 -10.55
CA THR A 79 -2.01 0.82 -10.39
C THR A 79 -1.13 1.00 -9.15
N HIS A 80 -0.55 -0.10 -8.69
CA HIS A 80 0.53 -0.12 -7.72
C HIS A 80 1.80 -0.67 -8.36
N SER A 81 2.96 -0.12 -8.01
CA SER A 81 4.26 -0.59 -8.48
C SER A 81 4.74 -1.88 -7.82
N LYS A 82 4.13 -2.25 -6.70
CA LYS A 82 4.39 -3.47 -5.93
C LYS A 82 3.09 -4.27 -5.77
N ALA A 83 3.20 -5.55 -5.45
CA ALA A 83 2.03 -6.40 -5.23
C ALA A 83 1.32 -6.03 -3.93
N GLU A 84 0.01 -6.26 -3.89
CA GLU A 84 -0.83 -6.09 -2.71
C GLU A 84 -1.61 -7.35 -2.39
N LEU A 85 -1.70 -7.66 -1.10
CA LEU A 85 -2.60 -8.67 -0.58
C LEU A 85 -3.65 -7.96 0.26
N VAL A 86 -4.92 -8.05 -0.17
CA VAL A 86 -6.02 -7.30 0.44
C VAL A 86 -7.00 -8.27 1.08
N THR A 87 -7.39 -8.01 2.33
CA THR A 87 -8.46 -8.73 3.01
C THR A 87 -9.58 -7.77 3.37
N ILE A 88 -10.82 -8.11 3.02
CA ILE A 88 -11.98 -7.33 3.46
C ILE A 88 -12.33 -7.74 4.90
N ILE A 89 -12.23 -6.81 5.84
CA ILE A 89 -12.44 -7.07 7.27
C ILE A 89 -13.91 -6.90 7.65
N SER A 90 -14.57 -5.85 7.16
CA SER A 90 -15.99 -5.56 7.41
C SER A 90 -16.62 -4.79 6.25
N GLY A 91 -17.94 -4.89 6.11
CA GLY A 91 -18.68 -4.29 4.98
C GLY A 91 -18.41 -5.03 3.67
N ALA A 92 -18.35 -4.28 2.57
CA ALA A 92 -18.05 -4.80 1.25
C ALA A 92 -17.38 -3.74 0.36
N PHE A 93 -16.39 -4.18 -0.41
CA PHE A 93 -15.79 -3.38 -1.47
C PHE A 93 -16.22 -3.94 -2.83
N SER A 94 -16.37 -3.07 -3.82
CA SER A 94 -16.60 -3.47 -5.21
C SER A 94 -15.35 -3.18 -6.02
N PHE A 95 -14.75 -4.23 -6.57
CA PHE A 95 -13.47 -4.19 -7.26
C PHE A 95 -13.67 -4.40 -8.76
N GLY A 96 -13.17 -3.49 -9.59
CA GLY A 96 -13.19 -3.64 -11.04
C GLY A 96 -11.81 -3.43 -11.66
N ARG A 97 -11.66 -3.80 -12.93
CA ARG A 97 -10.38 -3.73 -13.66
C ARG A 97 -10.53 -2.95 -14.96
N GLY A 98 -9.44 -2.29 -15.38
CA GLY A 98 -9.39 -1.53 -16.63
C GLY A 98 -9.47 -0.02 -16.44
N GLN A 99 -9.49 0.70 -17.57
CA GLN A 99 -9.32 2.16 -17.65
C GLN A 99 -10.58 2.96 -17.31
N ALA A 100 -11.75 2.34 -17.35
CA ALA A 100 -13.03 2.98 -17.07
C ALA A 100 -13.64 2.39 -15.79
N ALA A 101 -13.89 3.24 -14.80
CA ALA A 101 -14.56 2.86 -13.57
C ALA A 101 -16.07 2.67 -13.82
N ASP A 102 -16.44 1.50 -14.32
CA ASP A 102 -17.82 1.11 -14.59
C ASP A 102 -18.36 0.20 -13.50
N ARG A 103 -19.38 0.68 -12.78
CA ARG A 103 -20.07 -0.08 -11.72
C ARG A 103 -20.72 -1.37 -12.21
N ALA A 104 -20.96 -1.54 -13.52
CA ALA A 104 -21.49 -2.78 -14.09
C ALA A 104 -20.45 -3.89 -14.21
N THR A 105 -19.15 -3.58 -14.09
CA THR A 105 -18.04 -4.53 -14.33
C THR A 105 -17.24 -4.85 -13.06
N VAL A 106 -17.84 -4.60 -11.89
CA VAL A 106 -17.22 -4.85 -10.59
C VAL A 106 -17.61 -6.20 -10.02
N GLU A 107 -16.68 -6.80 -9.29
CA GLU A 107 -16.94 -7.91 -8.39
C GLU A 107 -17.18 -7.38 -6.99
N LYS A 108 -18.29 -7.78 -6.36
CA LYS A 108 -18.57 -7.41 -4.97
C LYS A 108 -17.87 -8.38 -4.02
N LEU A 109 -17.04 -7.83 -3.15
CA LEU A 109 -16.18 -8.53 -2.21
C LEU A 109 -16.67 -8.25 -0.77
N PRO A 110 -17.53 -9.11 -0.20
CA PRO A 110 -17.98 -8.98 1.19
C PRO A 110 -16.85 -9.28 2.19
N ALA A 111 -17.09 -8.98 3.47
CA ALA A 111 -16.20 -9.36 4.58
C ALA A 111 -15.72 -10.83 4.50
N GLY A 112 -14.42 -11.05 4.73
CA GLY A 112 -13.75 -12.34 4.56
C GLY A 112 -13.19 -12.58 3.17
N SER A 113 -13.55 -11.77 2.16
CA SER A 113 -12.94 -11.87 0.82
C SER A 113 -11.47 -11.49 0.83
N PHE A 114 -10.71 -12.08 -0.08
CA PHE A 114 -9.28 -11.85 -0.24
C PHE A 114 -8.92 -11.57 -1.70
N ILE A 115 -8.04 -10.59 -1.93
CA ILE A 115 -7.49 -10.26 -3.24
C ILE A 115 -5.98 -10.50 -3.17
N SER A 116 -5.47 -11.31 -4.10
CA SER A 116 -4.04 -11.35 -4.43
C SER A 116 -3.83 -10.55 -5.69
N MET A 117 -3.18 -9.38 -5.57
CA MET A 117 -3.02 -8.44 -6.66
C MET A 117 -1.54 -8.26 -7.00
N PRO A 118 -1.06 -8.84 -8.11
CA PRO A 118 0.28 -8.56 -8.63
C PRO A 118 0.48 -7.06 -8.94
N ALA A 119 1.74 -6.63 -9.00
CA ALA A 119 2.09 -5.28 -9.41
C ALA A 119 1.55 -4.94 -10.82
N GLY A 120 1.18 -3.68 -11.04
CA GLY A 120 0.74 -3.16 -12.34
C GLY A 120 -0.69 -3.52 -12.74
N VAL A 121 -1.47 -4.18 -11.89
CA VAL A 121 -2.90 -4.43 -12.17
C VAL A 121 -3.66 -3.11 -12.15
N LEU A 122 -4.16 -2.69 -13.31
CA LEU A 122 -5.03 -1.52 -13.44
C LEU A 122 -6.43 -1.84 -12.92
N HIS A 123 -6.82 -1.20 -11.83
CA HIS A 123 -8.05 -1.48 -11.12
C HIS A 123 -8.66 -0.23 -10.50
N TYR A 124 -9.91 -0.34 -10.05
CA TYR A 124 -10.65 0.72 -9.38
C TYR A 124 -11.58 0.12 -8.33
N VAL A 125 -12.05 0.97 -7.41
CA VAL A 125 -12.78 0.55 -6.22
C VAL A 125 -14.01 1.43 -5.99
N PHE A 126 -15.12 0.82 -5.64
CA PHE A 126 -16.31 1.48 -5.08
C PHE A 126 -16.67 0.91 -3.72
N VAL A 127 -17.26 1.74 -2.87
CA VAL A 127 -17.68 1.39 -1.50
C VAL A 127 -19.12 1.85 -1.29
N ASP A 128 -20.05 0.89 -1.15
CA ASP A 128 -21.49 1.16 -1.07
C ASP A 128 -22.05 1.18 0.37
N GLU A 129 -21.21 0.83 1.34
CA GLU A 129 -21.47 0.84 2.77
C GLU A 129 -20.16 1.07 3.52
N ASP A 130 -20.21 1.61 4.74
CA ASP A 130 -19.01 1.83 5.54
C ASP A 130 -18.23 0.51 5.69
N SER A 131 -16.98 0.50 5.24
CA SER A 131 -16.22 -0.74 5.06
C SER A 131 -14.77 -0.58 5.51
N VAL A 132 -14.18 -1.71 5.92
CA VAL A 132 -12.76 -1.78 6.32
C VAL A 132 -12.08 -2.89 5.55
N LEU A 133 -10.93 -2.56 4.94
CA LEU A 133 -10.01 -3.55 4.37
C LEU A 133 -8.66 -3.48 5.07
N GLN A 134 -7.88 -4.55 4.95
CA GLN A 134 -6.47 -4.62 5.34
C GLN A 134 -5.61 -4.82 4.10
N ILE A 135 -4.50 -4.11 4.03
CA ILE A 135 -3.47 -4.27 2.98
C ILE A 135 -2.21 -4.80 3.65
N ASN A 136 -1.65 -5.85 3.06
CA ASN A 136 -0.33 -6.36 3.33
C ASN A 136 0.50 -6.21 2.05
N ALA A 137 1.55 -5.41 2.09
CA ALA A 137 2.41 -5.14 0.94
C ALA A 137 3.80 -4.68 1.39
N SER A 138 4.69 -4.45 0.43
CA SER A 138 6.00 -3.83 0.68
C SER A 138 5.96 -2.38 0.22
N GLY A 139 6.48 -1.46 1.04
CA GLY A 139 6.53 -0.04 0.76
C GLY A 139 7.79 0.37 -0.01
N PRO A 140 7.89 1.60 -0.54
CA PRO A 140 6.89 2.66 -0.43
C PRO A 140 5.60 2.30 -1.17
N TRP A 141 4.47 2.54 -0.52
CA TRP A 141 3.15 2.34 -1.07
C TRP A 141 2.83 3.45 -2.05
N GLN A 142 2.61 3.10 -3.31
CA GLN A 142 2.36 4.05 -4.38
C GLN A 142 1.02 3.77 -5.04
N ILE A 143 0.31 4.85 -5.35
CA ILE A 143 -0.93 4.86 -6.12
C ILE A 143 -0.65 5.70 -7.36
N ASP A 144 -0.62 5.03 -8.50
CA ASP A 144 -0.38 5.65 -9.80
C ASP A 144 -1.70 5.68 -10.57
N TYR A 145 -2.34 6.84 -10.60
CA TYR A 145 -3.62 7.03 -11.30
C TYR A 145 -3.43 6.93 -12.81
N TYR A 146 -4.34 6.23 -13.48
CA TYR A 146 -4.31 6.06 -14.93
C TYR A 146 -4.52 7.40 -15.65
N ASP A 147 -5.50 8.19 -15.20
CA ASP A 147 -5.73 9.55 -15.68
C ASP A 147 -5.22 10.55 -14.63
N PRO A 148 -4.26 11.43 -14.97
CA PRO A 148 -3.75 12.44 -14.03
C PRO A 148 -4.84 13.34 -13.44
N LYS A 149 -5.96 13.56 -14.13
CA LYS A 149 -7.06 14.36 -13.61
C LYS A 149 -7.76 13.71 -12.41
N ASP A 150 -7.55 12.41 -12.20
CA ASP A 150 -8.15 11.67 -11.09
C ASP A 150 -7.23 11.63 -9.87
N ASP A 151 -5.98 12.13 -9.99
CA ASP A 151 -5.02 12.16 -8.90
C ASP A 151 -5.36 13.24 -7.86
N PRO A 152 -5.73 12.87 -6.61
CA PRO A 152 -6.09 13.83 -5.57
C PRO A 152 -4.93 14.74 -5.16
N ARG A 153 -3.68 14.33 -5.41
CA ARG A 153 -2.49 15.14 -5.15
C ARG A 153 -2.42 16.35 -6.08
N LEU A 154 -2.99 16.24 -7.27
CA LEU A 154 -3.03 17.31 -8.27
C LEU A 154 -4.31 18.16 -8.14
N ASN A 155 -5.36 17.61 -7.55
CA ASN A 155 -6.65 18.25 -7.37
C ASN A 155 -6.86 18.69 -5.91
N ILE A 156 -6.02 19.60 -5.42
CA ILE A 156 -6.21 20.16 -4.09
C ILE A 156 -7.40 21.13 -4.12
N ALA A 157 -8.59 20.61 -3.80
CA ALA A 157 -9.64 21.46 -3.26
C ALA A 157 -9.16 22.02 -1.91
N PRO A 158 -9.45 23.29 -1.55
CA PRO A 158 -9.07 23.83 -0.26
C PRO A 158 -9.62 22.94 0.86
N ALA A 159 -8.82 22.73 1.91
CA ALA A 159 -9.23 21.91 3.06
C ALA A 159 -10.61 22.36 3.58
N GLY A 160 -11.57 21.43 3.61
CA GLY A 160 -12.90 21.66 4.21
C GLY A 160 -14.10 21.74 3.26
N ALA A 161 -13.96 21.46 1.96
CA ALA A 161 -15.13 21.33 1.10
C ALA A 161 -15.90 20.03 1.41
N PRO A 162 -17.21 20.08 1.74
CA PRO A 162 -18.00 18.88 1.97
C PRO A 162 -18.13 18.09 0.66
N VAL A 163 -17.94 16.77 0.76
CA VAL A 163 -18.23 15.83 -0.33
C VAL A 163 -19.73 15.92 -0.60
N ARG A 164 -20.10 16.36 -1.82
CA ARG A 164 -21.50 16.38 -2.28
C ARG A 164 -21.93 15.01 -2.75
#